data_AF-A0A4U0XJA8-F1
#
_entry.id   AF-A0A4U0XJA8-F1
#
_cell.length_a   1.000
_cell.length_b   1.000
_cell.length_c   1.000
_cell.angle_alpha   90.00
_cell.angle_beta   90.00
_cell.angle_gamma   90.00
#
_symmetry.space_group_name_H-M   'P 1'
#
loop_
_entity.id
_entity.type
_entity.pdbx_description
1 polymer ?
#
loop_
_entity_poly.entity_id
_entity_poly.type
_entity_poly.pdbx_seq_one_letter_code
_entity_poly.pdbx_strand_id
1 'polypeptide(L)'
;MELVATWTKLTQSEPFKRSSVCASDSGSTTYVFGGELTPRQPRDNNVYKIQVNVGKSILFTGCGLPVTNDRAGVETIAASATAPSSRVGAATTSLNGRVYMFPGQLDP
;
A
#
# COMPACT_ATOMS: atom_id res chain seq x y z
N MET A 1 7.59 -31.95 11.76
CA MET A 1 6.59 -31.40 10.82
C MET A 1 7.17 -30.12 10.26
N GLU A 2 7.31 -30.03 8.94
CA GLU A 2 7.90 -28.88 8.24
C GLU A 2 6.79 -27.99 7.68
N LEU A 3 6.88 -26.67 7.88
CA LEU A 3 5.94 -25.71 7.31
C LEU A 3 6.42 -25.30 5.92
N VAL A 4 5.66 -25.65 4.89
CA VAL A 4 5.94 -25.25 3.51
C VAL A 4 5.06 -24.05 3.14
N ALA A 5 5.66 -22.98 2.64
CA ALA A 5 4.98 -21.80 2.16
C ALA A 5 5.56 -21.34 0.81
N THR A 6 4.74 -20.65 0.02
CA THR A 6 5.12 -20.15 -1.31
C THR A 6 4.98 -18.63 -1.36
N TRP A 7 6.00 -17.95 -1.88
CA TRP A 7 5.95 -16.53 -2.16
C TRP A 7 5.25 -16.27 -3.50
N THR A 8 4.24 -15.42 -3.49
CA THR A 8 3.55 -14.97 -4.71
C THR A 8 3.69 -13.46 -4.83
N LYS A 9 4.13 -13.00 -6.00
CA LYS A 9 4.19 -11.58 -6.32
C LYS A 9 2.79 -11.02 -6.59
N LEU A 10 2.41 -9.99 -5.84
CA LEU A 10 1.09 -9.36 -5.94
C LEU A 10 1.01 -8.27 -7.03
N THR A 11 1.96 -7.33 -7.04
CA THR A 11 1.99 -6.18 -7.97
C THR A 11 3.43 -5.73 -8.25
N GLN A 12 3.63 -5.07 -9.39
CA GLN A 12 4.82 -4.28 -9.72
C GLN A 12 4.40 -3.06 -10.55
N SER A 13 4.13 -1.95 -9.86
CA SER A 13 3.89 -0.65 -10.50
C SER A 13 4.84 0.42 -10.00
N GLU A 14 4.96 1.50 -10.78
CA GLU A 14 5.84 2.64 -10.52
C GLU A 14 5.69 3.24 -9.11
N PRO A 15 4.46 3.37 -8.55
CA PRO A 15 4.30 3.85 -7.19
C PRO A 15 5.06 3.01 -6.17
N PHE A 16 5.18 1.69 -6.33
CA PHE A 16 5.82 0.84 -5.32
C PHE A 16 7.35 0.80 -5.38
N LYS A 17 7.98 1.54 -6.30
CA LYS A 17 9.44 1.72 -6.30
C LYS A 17 9.86 2.68 -5.17
N ARG A 18 9.80 2.24 -3.92
CA ARG A 18 10.13 3.05 -2.74
C ARG A 18 10.55 2.21 -1.54
N SER A 19 11.33 2.79 -0.64
CA SER A 19 11.65 2.24 0.68
C SER A 19 10.93 3.01 1.78
N SER A 20 11.09 2.57 3.03
CA SER A 20 10.63 3.31 4.22
C SER A 20 9.11 3.56 4.25
N VAL A 21 8.35 2.71 3.57
CA VAL A 21 6.88 2.69 3.58
C VAL A 21 6.36 2.05 4.86
N CYS A 22 5.12 2.38 5.20
CA CYS A 22 4.34 1.62 6.16
C CYS A 22 3.25 0.82 5.43
N ALA A 23 2.96 -0.37 5.94
CA ALA A 23 1.92 -1.25 5.43
C ALA A 23 1.06 -1.78 6.57
N SER A 24 -0.25 -1.84 6.38
CA SER A 24 -1.17 -2.44 7.35
C SER A 24 -2.34 -3.11 6.66
N ASP A 25 -2.74 -4.25 7.21
CA ASP A 25 -3.79 -5.08 6.66
C ASP A 25 -5.11 -4.87 7.38
N SER A 26 -6.21 -4.75 6.64
CA SER A 26 -7.57 -4.77 7.17
C SER A 26 -8.40 -5.75 6.33
N GLY A 27 -8.71 -6.92 6.90
CA GLY A 27 -9.34 -8.00 6.16
C GLY A 27 -8.44 -8.53 5.04
N SER A 28 -8.97 -8.59 3.81
CA SER A 28 -8.24 -9.03 2.60
C SER A 28 -7.54 -7.88 1.85
N THR A 29 -7.30 -6.77 2.54
CA THR A 29 -6.78 -5.55 1.92
C THR A 29 -5.54 -5.06 2.65
N THR A 30 -4.46 -4.85 1.92
CA THR A 30 -3.25 -4.19 2.42
C THR A 30 -3.27 -2.73 2.01
N TYR A 31 -3.00 -1.84 2.97
CA TYR A 31 -2.87 -0.40 2.74
C TYR A 31 -1.41 -0.01 2.87
N VAL A 32 -0.88 0.75 1.91
CA VAL A 32 0.51 1.23 1.89
C VAL A 32 0.50 2.76 1.83
N PHE A 33 1.33 3.40 2.65
CA PHE A 33 1.46 4.86 2.70
C PHE A 33 2.93 5.31 2.83
N GLY A 34 3.22 6.49 2.27
CA GLY A 34 4.46 7.22 2.45
C GLY A 34 5.67 6.59 1.76
N GLY A 35 6.83 6.73 2.40
CA GLY A 35 8.11 6.24 1.91
C GLY A 35 8.82 7.20 0.97
N GLU A 36 9.95 6.75 0.45
CA GLU A 36 10.88 7.54 -0.35
C GLU A 36 11.41 6.75 -1.55
N LEU A 37 11.65 7.43 -2.66
CA LEU A 37 12.42 6.88 -3.79
C LEU A 37 13.87 7.38 -3.74
N THR A 38 14.04 8.67 -3.48
CA THR A 38 15.33 9.32 -3.24
C THR A 38 15.55 9.44 -1.73
N PRO A 39 16.77 9.19 -1.20
CA PRO A 39 17.02 9.28 0.23
C PRO A 39 16.58 10.62 0.82
N ARG A 40 15.84 10.56 1.93
CA ARG A 40 15.31 11.70 2.70
C ARG A 40 14.39 12.61 1.88
N GLN A 41 13.71 12.06 0.87
CA GLN A 41 12.71 12.78 0.09
C GLN A 41 11.39 11.98 0.09
N PRO A 42 10.43 12.37 0.95
CA PRO A 42 9.08 11.84 0.91
C PRO A 42 8.48 11.88 -0.50
N ARG A 43 7.98 10.74 -0.98
CA ARG A 43 7.51 10.63 -2.37
C ARG A 43 6.14 11.26 -2.62
N ASP A 44 5.14 10.86 -1.83
CA ASP A 44 3.77 11.35 -1.90
C ASP A 44 3.03 11.03 -0.59
N ASN A 45 1.77 11.44 -0.49
CA ASN A 45 0.87 11.17 0.63
C ASN A 45 -0.41 10.45 0.20
N ASN A 46 -0.38 9.71 -0.90
CA ASN A 46 -1.50 8.87 -1.29
C ASN A 46 -1.51 7.59 -0.45
N VAL A 47 -2.69 6.97 -0.35
CA VAL A 47 -2.82 5.62 0.21
C VAL A 47 -3.04 4.65 -0.93
N TYR A 48 -2.18 3.63 -1.03
CA TYR A 48 -2.32 2.56 -2.01
C TYR A 48 -3.01 1.37 -1.38
N LYS A 49 -4.13 0.98 -1.95
CA LYS A 49 -4.96 -0.13 -1.48
C LYS A 49 -4.77 -1.32 -2.41
N ILE A 50 -4.30 -2.42 -1.85
CA ILE A 50 -3.95 -3.65 -2.57
C ILE A 50 -4.90 -4.76 -2.10
N GLN A 51 -5.70 -5.29 -3.01
CA GLN A 51 -6.52 -6.47 -2.71
C GLN A 51 -5.66 -7.75 -2.73
N VAL A 52 -5.65 -8.47 -1.62
CA VAL A 52 -4.92 -9.75 -1.47
C VAL A 52 -5.91 -10.89 -1.60
N ASN A 53 -6.19 -11.31 -2.85
CA ASN A 53 -7.02 -12.47 -3.14
C ASN A 53 -6.13 -13.71 -3.30
N VAL A 54 -5.87 -14.43 -2.21
CA VAL A 54 -5.13 -15.69 -2.26
C VAL A 54 -6.04 -16.78 -2.84
N GLY A 55 -5.71 -17.32 -4.03
CA GLY A 55 -6.31 -18.54 -4.57
C GLY A 55 -7.58 -18.40 -5.44
N LYS A 56 -8.00 -17.19 -5.84
CA LYS A 56 -9.08 -17.00 -6.83
C LYS A 56 -8.53 -16.34 -8.09
N SER A 57 -8.88 -16.88 -9.27
CA SER A 57 -8.68 -16.19 -10.56
C SER A 57 -9.27 -14.80 -10.46
N ILE A 58 -8.44 -13.82 -10.78
CA ILE A 58 -8.66 -12.44 -10.41
C ILE A 58 -9.54 -11.80 -11.48
N LEU A 59 -10.86 -11.88 -11.29
CA LEU A 59 -11.82 -11.11 -12.08
C LEU A 59 -11.99 -9.74 -11.41
N PHE A 60 -11.25 -8.74 -11.88
CA PHE A 60 -11.49 -7.35 -11.51
C PHE A 60 -12.68 -6.81 -12.31
N THR A 61 -13.89 -7.08 -11.85
CA THR A 61 -15.09 -6.38 -12.31
C THR A 61 -15.61 -5.54 -11.14
N GLY A 62 -15.22 -4.26 -11.10
CA GLY A 62 -15.73 -3.33 -10.09
C GLY A 62 -15.06 -1.95 -10.03
N CYS A 63 -13.80 -1.83 -10.43
CA CYS A 63 -13.14 -0.54 -10.61
C CYS A 63 -12.94 -0.33 -12.12
N GLY A 64 -13.64 0.64 -12.73
CA GLY A 64 -13.58 0.94 -14.16
C GLY A 64 -12.23 1.50 -14.64
N LEU A 65 -11.12 0.88 -14.24
CA LEU A 65 -9.77 1.21 -14.65
C LEU A 65 -9.23 0.12 -15.57
N PRO A 66 -8.52 0.48 -16.66
CA PRO A 66 -7.91 -0.49 -17.55
C PRO A 66 -6.89 -1.34 -16.78
N VAL A 67 -7.08 -2.65 -16.82
CA VAL A 67 -6.18 -3.65 -16.24
C VAL A 67 -4.88 -3.62 -17.04
N THR A 68 -3.87 -2.90 -16.52
CA THR A 68 -2.48 -3.15 -16.90
C THR A 68 -1.99 -4.36 -16.10
N ASN A 69 -0.92 -5.01 -16.57
CA ASN A 69 -0.43 -6.35 -16.22
C ASN A 69 -0.12 -6.66 -14.72
N ASP A 70 -0.62 -5.87 -13.78
CA ASP A 70 -0.56 -6.12 -12.34
C ASP A 70 -1.71 -7.01 -11.89
N ARG A 71 -1.35 -8.15 -11.30
CA ARG A 71 -2.30 -9.17 -10.82
C ARG A 71 -3.09 -8.69 -9.60
N ALA A 72 -2.61 -7.71 -8.84
CA ALA A 72 -3.37 -7.11 -7.75
C ALA A 72 -4.04 -5.81 -8.19
N GLY A 73 -5.32 -5.64 -7.85
CA GLY A 73 -6.10 -4.44 -8.10
C GLY A 73 -5.61 -3.39 -7.15
N VAL A 74 -4.65 -2.59 -7.62
CA VAL A 74 -4.09 -1.48 -6.87
C VAL A 74 -5.01 -0.28 -7.10
N GLU A 75 -5.69 0.13 -6.05
CA GLU A 75 -6.48 1.36 -6.02
C GLU A 75 -5.65 2.45 -5.36
N THR A 76 -5.54 3.62 -6.00
CA THR A 76 -4.90 4.79 -5.40
C THR A 76 -5.98 5.67 -4.79
N ILE A 77 -5.91 5.86 -3.48
CA ILE A 77 -6.73 6.83 -2.75
C ILE A 77 -5.91 8.11 -2.69
N ALA A 78 -6.34 9.11 -3.47
CA ALA A 78 -5.69 10.41 -3.52
C ALA A 78 -5.80 11.12 -2.16
N ALA A 79 -4.74 11.82 -1.77
CA ALA A 79 -4.73 12.62 -0.56
C ALA A 79 -5.82 13.71 -0.59
N SER A 80 -6.61 13.81 0.48
CA SER A 80 -7.52 14.94 0.68
C SER A 80 -6.78 16.16 1.22
N ALA A 81 -7.45 17.33 1.25
CA ALA A 81 -6.91 18.55 1.85
C ALA A 81 -6.58 18.41 3.37
N THR A 82 -7.14 17.40 4.03
CA THR A 82 -6.92 17.11 5.46
C THR A 82 -6.01 15.91 5.69
N ALA A 83 -5.48 15.30 4.63
CA ALA A 83 -4.57 14.17 4.74
C ALA A 83 -3.22 14.62 5.33
N PRO A 84 -2.52 13.74 6.07
CA PRO A 84 -1.15 14.00 6.47
C PRO A 84 -0.27 14.31 5.25
N SER A 85 0.70 15.21 5.41
CA SER A 85 1.75 15.42 4.39
C SER A 85 2.59 14.16 4.16
N SER A 86 3.26 14.11 3.01
CA SER A 86 4.19 13.04 2.65
C SER A 86 5.28 12.93 3.72
N ARG A 87 5.68 11.69 4.03
CA ARG A 87 6.70 11.44 5.06
C ARG A 87 7.38 10.09 4.94
N VAL A 88 8.49 9.98 5.64
CA VAL A 88 9.35 8.79 5.69
C VAL A 88 9.37 8.23 7.11
N GLY A 89 9.42 6.90 7.23
CA GLY A 89 9.61 6.23 8.52
C GLY A 89 8.41 6.35 9.47
N ALA A 90 7.21 6.57 8.91
CA ALA A 90 5.98 6.45 9.70
C ALA A 90 5.71 4.99 10.06
N ALA A 91 4.97 4.78 11.15
CA ALA A 91 4.49 3.46 11.54
C ALA A 91 2.97 3.42 11.41
N THR A 92 2.43 2.28 10.95
CA THR A 92 0.98 2.06 10.91
C THR A 92 0.62 0.72 11.54
N THR A 93 -0.59 0.65 12.09
CA THR A 93 -1.19 -0.59 12.55
C THR A 93 -2.67 -0.59 12.23
N SER A 94 -3.25 -1.76 12.03
CA SER A 94 -4.69 -1.91 11.93
C SER A 94 -5.30 -2.33 13.27
N LEU A 95 -6.48 -1.78 13.57
CA LEU A 95 -7.30 -2.18 14.71
C LEU A 95 -8.78 -1.91 14.39
N ASN A 96 -9.64 -2.92 14.57
CA ASN A 96 -11.08 -2.83 14.35
C ASN A 96 -11.47 -2.24 12.97
N GLY A 97 -10.84 -2.73 11.91
CA GLY A 97 -11.15 -2.32 10.54
C GLY A 97 -10.60 -0.95 10.14
N ARG A 98 -9.84 -0.28 11.02
CA ARG A 98 -9.23 1.03 10.77
C ARG A 98 -7.71 0.92 10.77
N VAL A 99 -7.06 1.75 9.97
CA VAL A 99 -5.60 1.92 9.98
C VAL A 99 -5.27 3.17 10.79
N TYR A 100 -4.41 3.01 11.79
CA TYR A 100 -3.85 4.07 12.61
C TYR A 100 -2.41 4.31 12.18
N MET A 101 -2.00 5.57 12.24
CA MET A 101 -0.69 6.00 11.81
C MET A 101 -0.04 6.82 12.92
N PHE A 102 1.19 6.46 13.28
CA PHE A 102 2.06 7.28 14.10
C PHE A 102 3.02 8.06 13.20
N PRO A 103 3.25 9.36 13.49
CA PRO A 103 4.00 10.23 12.62
C PRO A 103 5.46 9.78 12.50
N GLY A 104 5.94 9.72 11.25
CA GLY A 104 7.36 9.66 10.93
C GLY A 104 7.97 11.05 10.77
N GLN A 105 9.19 11.12 10.24
CA GLN A 105 9.88 12.37 9.96
C GLN A 105 9.15 13.17 8.88
N LEU A 106 8.81 14.42 9.19
CA LEU A 106 8.37 15.42 8.22
C LEU A 106 9.58 15.91 7.42
N ASP A 107 9.38 16.25 6.15
CA ASP A 107 10.34 17.13 5.47
C ASP A 107 10.46 18.46 6.26
N PRO A 108 11.68 18.99 6.46
CA PRO A 108 11.88 20.31 7.04
C PRO A 108 11.35 21.44 6.14
#